data_AF-A0A966SCT4-F1
#
_entry.id   AF-A0A966SCT4-F1
#
_cell.length_a   1.000
_cell.length_b   1.000
_cell.length_c   1.000
_cell.angle_alpha   90.00
_cell.angle_beta   90.00
_cell.angle_gamma   90.00
#
_symmetry.space_group_name_H-M   'P 1'
#
loop_
_entity.id
_entity.type
_entity.pdbx_description
1 polymer ?
#
loop_
_entity_poly.entity_id
_entity_poly.type
_entity_poly.pdbx_seq_one_letter_code
_entity_poly.pdbx_strand_id
1 'polypeptide(L)'
;QSSSLLGWLVLGLAVGSNLVQYAVTGNPRFGGMSGVVYGLLGYMWIRAKFDPSCGLRLHRQVVVTSLVWFFFCFTGWLGPVANGCHAGGLVIGMGWGWLASRRRSD
;
A
#
# COMPACT_ATOMS: atom_id res chain seq x y z
N GLN A 1 8.63 19.01 4.97
CA GLN A 1 8.43 17.86 4.06
C GLN A 1 7.61 18.35 2.87
N SER A 2 8.11 18.21 1.65
CA SER A 2 7.45 18.79 0.47
C SER A 2 6.15 18.05 0.19
N SER A 3 5.01 18.74 0.31
CA SER A 3 3.66 18.23 0.07
C SER A 3 3.49 17.61 -1.33
N SER A 4 4.34 17.99 -2.29
CA SER A 4 4.37 17.41 -3.64
C SER A 4 4.80 15.94 -3.68
N LEU A 5 5.73 15.52 -2.81
CA LEU A 5 6.20 14.13 -2.77
C LEU A 5 5.09 13.18 -2.33
N LEU A 6 4.30 13.60 -1.33
CA LEU A 6 3.18 12.82 -0.86
C LEU A 6 2.10 12.70 -1.94
N GLY A 7 1.85 13.79 -2.68
CA GLY A 7 0.93 13.78 -3.83
C GLY A 7 1.36 12.77 -4.89
N TRP A 8 2.63 12.78 -5.29
CA TRP A 8 3.15 11.81 -6.28
C TRP A 8 3.10 10.36 -5.79
N LEU A 9 3.40 10.13 -4.51
CA LEU A 9 3.28 8.80 -3.92
C LEU A 9 1.83 8.30 -3.96
N VAL A 10 0.88 9.14 -3.55
CA VAL A 10 -0.55 8.80 -3.57
C VAL A 10 -1.03 8.51 -4.99
N LEU A 11 -0.67 9.34 -5.96
CA LEU A 11 -1.04 9.13 -7.36
C LEU A 11 -0.44 7.85 -7.93
N GLY A 12 0.85 7.60 -7.67
CA GLY A 12 1.52 6.37 -8.12
C GLY A 12 0.90 5.11 -7.52
N LEU A 13 0.59 5.13 -6.22
CA LEU A 13 -0.09 4.03 -5.55
C LEU A 13 -1.52 3.84 -6.04
N ALA A 14 -2.26 4.92 -6.31
CA ALA A 14 -3.61 4.87 -6.85
C ALA A 14 -3.62 4.20 -8.22
N VAL A 15 -2.80 4.68 -9.15
CA VAL A 15 -2.70 4.11 -10.49
C VAL A 15 -2.21 2.65 -10.42
N GLY A 16 -1.11 2.39 -9.72
CA GLY A 16 -0.52 1.06 -9.65
C GLY A 16 -1.45 0.01 -9.04
N SER A 17 -2.10 0.32 -7.91
CA SER A 17 -3.02 -0.62 -7.25
C SER A 17 -4.25 -0.94 -8.10
N ASN A 18 -4.85 0.07 -8.73
CA ASN A 18 -6.02 -0.13 -9.59
C ASN A 18 -5.64 -0.89 -10.88
N LEU A 19 -4.45 -0.67 -11.43
CA LEU A 19 -3.96 -1.46 -12.56
C LEU A 19 -3.76 -2.94 -12.20
N VAL A 20 -3.26 -3.25 -11.00
CA VAL A 20 -3.13 -4.64 -10.55
C VAL A 20 -4.50 -5.32 -10.48
N GLN A 21 -5.51 -4.65 -9.90
CA GLN A 21 -6.87 -5.18 -9.86
C GLN A 21 -7.45 -5.42 -11.26
N TYR A 22 -7.28 -4.47 -12.17
CA TYR A 22 -7.74 -4.61 -13.54
C TYR A 22 -7.02 -5.76 -14.27
N ALA A 23 -5.71 -5.87 -14.10
CA ALA A 23 -4.92 -6.93 -14.73
C ALA A 23 -5.32 -8.35 -14.24
N VAL A 24 -5.66 -8.49 -12.96
CA VAL A 24 -6.06 -9.78 -12.37
C VAL A 24 -7.49 -10.16 -12.73
N THR A 25 -8.41 -9.20 -12.80
CA THR A 25 -9.86 -9.49 -12.95
C THR A 25 -10.42 -9.19 -14.33
N GLY A 26 -9.76 -8.39 -15.15
CA GLY A 26 -10.23 -7.90 -16.45
C GLY A 26 -11.48 -7.01 -16.38
N ASN A 27 -12.02 -6.75 -15.19
CA ASN A 27 -13.28 -6.05 -15.00
C ASN A 27 -12.99 -4.62 -14.49
N PRO A 28 -13.45 -3.55 -15.18
CA PRO A 28 -13.25 -2.18 -14.72
C PRO A 28 -14.24 -1.72 -13.63
N ARG A 29 -15.26 -2.54 -13.28
CA ARG A 29 -16.27 -2.21 -12.26
C ARG A 29 -15.75 -2.42 -10.84
N PHE A 30 -14.76 -1.63 -10.45
CA PHE A 30 -14.25 -1.52 -9.10
C PHE A 30 -13.78 -0.09 -8.84
N GLY A 31 -13.50 0.24 -7.59
CA GLY A 31 -12.92 1.52 -7.24
C GLY A 31 -12.74 1.66 -5.74
N GLY A 32 -11.94 2.64 -5.34
CA GLY A 32 -11.73 2.98 -3.94
C GLY A 32 -10.30 3.41 -3.64
N MET A 33 -10.15 4.03 -2.47
CA MET A 33 -8.86 4.51 -1.95
C MET A 33 -8.08 3.42 -1.21
N SER A 34 -8.65 2.25 -0.99
CA SER A 34 -8.06 1.23 -0.12
C SER A 34 -6.73 0.69 -0.66
N GLY A 35 -6.56 0.58 -1.98
CA GLY A 35 -5.27 0.25 -2.59
C GLY A 35 -4.17 1.25 -2.23
N VAL A 36 -4.49 2.55 -2.19
CA VAL A 36 -3.57 3.60 -1.73
C VAL A 36 -3.23 3.42 -0.26
N VAL A 37 -4.22 3.14 0.59
CA VAL A 37 -4.01 2.93 2.03
C VAL A 37 -3.07 1.75 2.29
N TYR A 38 -3.29 0.61 1.61
CA TYR A 38 -2.39 -0.53 1.70
C TYR A 38 -0.99 -0.23 1.16
N GLY A 39 -0.88 0.60 0.11
CA GLY A 39 0.42 1.06 -0.39
C GLY A 39 1.16 1.97 0.59
N LEU A 40 0.47 2.90 1.24
CA LEU A 40 1.08 3.74 2.29
C LEU A 40 1.48 2.88 3.49
N LEU A 41 0.65 1.92 3.89
CA LEU A 41 0.98 0.95 4.93
C LEU A 41 2.27 0.19 4.58
N GLY A 42 2.36 -0.37 3.37
CA GLY A 42 3.54 -1.09 2.90
C GLY A 42 4.79 -0.22 2.84
N TYR A 43 4.65 1.00 2.32
CA TYR A 43 5.72 2.00 2.26
C TYR A 43 6.24 2.32 3.66
N MET A 44 5.36 2.70 4.58
CA MET A 44 5.74 3.07 5.94
C MET A 44 6.32 1.89 6.71
N TRP A 45 5.74 0.69 6.55
CA TRP A 45 6.20 -0.50 7.25
C TRP A 45 7.64 -0.86 6.88
N ILE A 46 7.94 -0.91 5.58
CA ILE A 46 9.29 -1.21 5.10
C ILE A 46 10.23 -0.05 5.39
N ARG A 47 9.82 1.20 5.12
CA ARG A 47 10.68 2.36 5.35
C ARG A 47 11.07 2.52 6.83
N ALA A 48 10.12 2.33 7.75
CA ALA A 48 10.42 2.37 9.18
C ALA A 48 11.33 1.23 9.64
N LYS A 49 11.27 0.06 8.97
CA LYS A 49 12.11 -1.10 9.29
C LYS A 49 13.56 -0.95 8.80
N PHE A 50 13.75 -0.41 7.60
CA PHE A 50 15.07 -0.33 6.95
C PHE A 50 15.75 1.05 7.05
N ASP A 51 15.00 2.10 7.39
CA ASP A 51 15.55 3.42 7.73
C ASP A 51 14.87 3.95 9.00
N PRO A 52 15.20 3.43 10.20
CA PRO A 52 14.61 3.90 11.46
C PRO A 52 14.85 5.40 11.72
N SER A 53 15.88 5.97 11.10
CA SER A 53 16.24 7.39 11.21
C SER A 53 15.28 8.33 10.48
N CYS A 54 14.39 7.81 9.60
CA CYS A 54 13.42 8.62 8.87
C CYS A 54 12.30 9.20 9.75
N GLY A 55 12.19 8.77 11.02
CA GLY A 55 11.18 9.25 11.97
C GLY A 55 9.77 8.70 11.73
N LEU A 56 9.57 7.81 10.74
CA LEU A 56 8.31 7.10 10.56
C LEU A 56 8.16 6.04 11.65
N ARG A 57 7.05 6.09 12.39
CA ARG A 57 6.67 5.07 13.36
C ARG A 57 5.33 4.50 12.97
N LEU A 58 5.28 3.19 12.75
CA LEU A 58 4.05 2.48 12.46
C LEU A 58 3.73 1.59 13.65
N HIS A 59 2.58 1.82 14.28
CA HIS A 59 2.19 1.00 15.42
C HIS A 59 1.91 -0.42 14.95
N ARG A 60 2.50 -1.42 15.63
CA ARG A 60 2.30 -2.84 15.33
C ARG A 60 0.83 -3.22 15.16
N GLN A 61 -0.07 -2.64 15.96
CA GLN A 61 -1.50 -2.90 15.88
C GLN A 61 -2.09 -2.46 14.53
N VAL A 62 -1.65 -1.33 13.96
CA VAL A 62 -2.13 -0.88 12.64
C VAL A 62 -1.75 -1.89 11.56
N VAL A 63 -0.52 -2.42 11.59
CA VAL A 63 -0.07 -3.46 10.65
C VAL A 63 -0.90 -4.72 10.83
N VAL A 64 -1.03 -5.20 12.06
CA VAL A 64 -1.77 -6.44 12.36
C VAL A 64 -3.23 -6.31 11.97
N THR A 65 -3.92 -5.25 12.39
CA THR A 65 -5.34 -5.02 12.07
C THR A 65 -5.54 -4.88 10.56
N SER A 66 -4.63 -4.18 9.86
CA SER A 66 -4.70 -4.08 8.40
C SER A 66 -4.52 -5.44 7.72
N LEU A 67 -3.58 -6.28 8.18
CA LEU A 67 -3.40 -7.61 7.63
C LEU A 67 -4.57 -8.55 7.94
N VAL A 68 -5.13 -8.48 9.15
CA VAL A 68 -6.34 -9.23 9.51
C VAL A 68 -7.51 -8.80 8.62
N TRP A 69 -7.72 -7.50 8.47
CA TRP A 69 -8.74 -6.95 7.57
C TRP A 69 -8.53 -7.39 6.13
N PHE A 70 -7.28 -7.39 5.65
CA PHE A 70 -6.91 -7.87 4.32
C PHE A 70 -7.41 -9.28 4.08
N PHE A 71 -7.00 -10.24 4.92
CA PHE A 71 -7.40 -11.63 4.77
C PHE A 71 -8.90 -11.83 4.98
N PHE A 72 -9.53 -11.06 5.85
CA PHE A 72 -10.97 -11.08 6.02
C PHE A 72 -11.71 -10.66 4.74
N CYS A 73 -11.22 -9.65 4.01
CA CYS A 73 -11.81 -9.26 2.72
C CYS A 73 -11.70 -10.34 1.63
N PHE A 74 -10.78 -11.31 1.73
CA PHE A 74 -10.71 -12.45 0.81
C PHE A 74 -11.80 -13.51 1.07
N THR A 75 -12.43 -13.50 2.23
CA THR A 75 -13.45 -14.51 2.60
C THR A 75 -14.76 -14.35 1.82
N GLY A 76 -15.00 -13.18 1.21
CA GLY A 76 -16.25 -12.88 0.49
C GLY A 76 -17.44 -12.52 1.38
N TRP A 77 -17.31 -12.54 2.71
CA TRP A 77 -18.38 -12.22 3.66
C TRP A 77 -18.90 -10.78 3.54
N LEU A 78 -18.07 -9.88 3.00
CA LEU A 78 -18.41 -8.47 2.78
C LEU A 78 -18.93 -8.19 1.36
N GLY A 79 -19.13 -9.23 0.54
CA GLY A 79 -19.41 -9.09 -0.88
C GLY A 79 -18.15 -8.84 -1.71
N PRO A 80 -18.28 -8.33 -2.96
CA PRO A 80 -17.15 -8.13 -3.86
C PRO A 80 -16.21 -7.04 -3.34
N VAL A 81 -15.01 -7.44 -2.90
CA VAL A 81 -13.93 -6.53 -2.51
C VAL A 81 -12.81 -6.60 -3.54
N ALA A 82 -12.29 -5.44 -3.95
CA ALA A 82 -11.17 -5.31 -4.88
C ALA A 82 -9.83 -5.70 -4.21
N ASN A 83 -9.69 -6.97 -3.86
CA ASN A 83 -8.54 -7.48 -3.13
C ASN A 83 -7.21 -7.38 -3.90
N GLY A 84 -7.27 -7.36 -5.24
CA GLY A 84 -6.12 -7.05 -6.09
C GLY A 84 -5.60 -5.63 -5.89
N CYS A 85 -6.48 -4.65 -5.62
CA CYS A 85 -6.05 -3.29 -5.25
C CYS A 85 -5.28 -3.30 -3.93
N HIS A 86 -5.78 -4.01 -2.91
CA HIS A 86 -5.10 -4.10 -1.61
C HIS A 86 -3.72 -4.75 -1.76
N ALA A 87 -3.66 -5.91 -2.43
CA ALA A 87 -2.43 -6.68 -2.59
C ALA A 87 -1.41 -5.91 -3.45
N GLY A 88 -1.84 -5.39 -4.60
CA GLY A 88 -1.00 -4.60 -5.49
C GLY A 88 -0.48 -3.33 -4.82
N GLY A 89 -1.36 -2.61 -4.13
CA GLY A 89 -1.00 -1.45 -3.32
C GLY A 89 0.08 -1.79 -2.31
N LEU A 90 -0.14 -2.80 -1.47
CA LEU A 90 0.81 -3.23 -0.44
C LEU A 90 2.19 -3.57 -1.01
N VAL A 91 2.25 -4.38 -2.07
CA VAL A 91 3.52 -4.80 -2.69
C VAL A 91 4.26 -3.62 -3.32
N ILE A 92 3.56 -2.77 -4.07
CA ILE A 92 4.17 -1.57 -4.69
C ILE A 92 4.70 -0.63 -3.61
N GLY A 93 3.91 -0.40 -2.56
CA GLY A 93 4.30 0.40 -1.40
C GLY A 93 5.55 -0.12 -0.71
N MET A 94 5.60 -1.43 -0.43
CA MET A 94 6.77 -2.09 0.15
C MET A 94 8.02 -1.89 -0.72
N GLY A 95 7.91 -2.10 -2.04
CA GLY A 95 9.02 -1.90 -2.97
C GLY A 95 9.53 -0.45 -2.98
N TRP A 96 8.62 0.52 -2.98
CA TRP A 96 8.99 1.94 -2.94
C TRP A 96 9.61 2.32 -1.60
N GLY A 97 9.08 1.82 -0.47
CA GLY A 97 9.64 2.03 0.86
C GLY A 97 11.07 1.51 0.97
N TRP A 98 11.34 0.34 0.39
CA TRP A 98 12.68 -0.24 0.33
C TRP A 98 13.64 0.58 -0.53
N LEU A 99 13.24 0.95 -1.75
CA LEU A 99 14.06 1.78 -2.64
C LEU A 99 14.40 3.12 -1.99
N ALA A 100 13.42 3.73 -1.34
CA ALA A 100 13.60 5.00 -0.68
C ALA A 100 14.52 4.87 0.55
N SER A 101 14.54 3.72 1.23
CA SER A 101 15.49 3.42 2.31
C SER A 101 16.93 3.35 1.80
N ARG A 102 17.15 2.73 0.63
CA ARG A 102 18.49 2.61 0.01
C ARG A 102 19.09 3.96 -0.38
N ARG A 103 18.32 4.84 -1.01
CA ARG A 103 18.78 6.18 -1.46
C ARG A 103 19.26 7.11 -0.34
N ARG A 104 19.07 6.72 0.92
CA ARG A 104 19.53 7.47 2.10
C ARG A 104 20.78 6.86 2.73
N SER A 105 21.12 5.62 2.37
CA SER A 105 22.33 4.93 2.83
C SER A 105 23.53 5.18 1.91
N ASP A 106 23.27 5.67 0.69
CA ASP A 106 24.26 6.22 -0.26
C ASP A 106 24.45 7.73 -0.02
#